data_AF-H4F8Q9-F1
#
_entry.id   AF-H4F8Q9-F1
#
_cell.length_a   1.000
_cell.length_b   1.000
_cell.length_c   1.000
_cell.angle_alpha   90.00
_cell.angle_beta   90.00
_cell.angle_gamma   90.00
#
_symmetry.space_group_name_H-M   'P 1'
#
loop_
_entity.id
_entity.type
_entity.pdbx_description
1 polymer ?
#
loop_
_entity_poly.entity_id
_entity_poly.type
_entity_poly.pdbx_seq_one_letter_code
_entity_poly.pdbx_strand_id
1 'polypeptide(L)'
;MQTDKSQIDGQMIEGRLNAHREILISLLTSALLRPDSTLELLRGLEEEVMMRDGAEDPGLTPSAGIARGGEKSDEIRHILETAKARADALSRHAQAHKAAAETPS
;
A
#
# COMPACT_ATOMS: atom_id res chain seq x y z
N MET A 1 -11.44 -24.39 -20.90
CA MET A 1 -10.90 -23.06 -21.25
C MET A 1 -9.58 -22.91 -20.54
N GLN A 2 -8.47 -22.97 -21.28
CA GLN A 2 -7.15 -22.68 -20.72
C GLN A 2 -6.97 -21.17 -20.82
N THR A 3 -7.18 -20.45 -19.72
CA THR A 3 -6.81 -19.03 -19.64
C THR A 3 -5.32 -18.94 -19.89
N ASP A 4 -4.94 -18.15 -20.90
CA ASP A 4 -3.56 -17.99 -21.32
C ASP A 4 -2.77 -17.34 -20.18
N LYS A 5 -1.67 -17.97 -19.72
CA LYS A 5 -0.86 -17.48 -18.59
C LYS A 5 -0.42 -16.03 -18.80
N SER A 6 -0.16 -15.65 -20.04
CA SER A 6 0.16 -14.27 -20.45
C SER A 6 -0.93 -13.26 -20.06
N GLN A 7 -2.19 -13.66 -20.17
CA GLN A 7 -3.34 -12.81 -19.81
C GLN A 7 -3.44 -12.61 -18.30
N ILE A 8 -3.17 -13.65 -17.50
CA ILE A 8 -3.16 -13.57 -16.03
C ILE A 8 -2.01 -12.67 -15.57
N ASP A 9 -0.81 -12.85 -16.13
CA ASP A 9 0.36 -12.02 -15.80
C ASP A 9 0.12 -10.55 -16.15
N GLY A 10 -0.53 -10.27 -17.29
CA GLY A 10 -0.91 -8.92 -17.70
C GLY A 10 -1.90 -8.25 -16.74
N GLN A 11 -2.90 -8.99 -16.26
CA GLN A 11 -3.88 -8.49 -15.29
C GLN A 11 -3.24 -8.16 -13.93
N MET A 12 -2.32 -9.01 -13.48
CA MET A 12 -1.56 -8.79 -12.26
C MET A 12 -0.71 -7.51 -12.36
N ILE A 13 0.02 -7.35 -13.46
CA ILE A 13 0.81 -6.13 -13.70
C ILE A 13 -0.08 -4.88 -13.75
N GLU A 14 -1.23 -4.94 -14.41
CA GLU A 14 -2.18 -3.83 -14.48
C GLU A 14 -2.69 -3.44 -13.09
N GLY A 15 -3.05 -4.42 -12.25
CA GLY A 15 -3.47 -4.20 -10.87
C GLY A 15 -2.40 -3.48 -10.04
N ARG A 16 -1.15 -3.98 -10.12
CA ARG A 16 0.00 -3.38 -9.42
C ARG A 16 0.31 -1.97 -9.92
N LEU A 17 0.27 -1.71 -11.23
CA LEU A 17 0.45 -0.36 -11.77
C LEU A 17 -0.63 0.61 -11.29
N ASN A 18 -1.87 0.15 -11.21
CA ASN A 18 -2.97 0.95 -10.69
C ASN A 18 -2.80 1.26 -9.19
N ALA A 19 -2.20 0.37 -8.40
CA ALA A 19 -1.86 0.64 -7.00
C ALA A 19 -0.86 1.79 -6.87
N HIS A 20 0.21 1.75 -7.68
CA HIS A 20 1.21 2.81 -7.70
C HIS A 20 0.62 4.15 -8.15
N ARG A 21 -0.24 4.12 -9.18
CA ARG A 21 -0.94 5.32 -9.67
C ARG A 21 -1.82 5.94 -8.57
N GLU A 22 -2.54 5.12 -7.82
CA GLU A 22 -3.37 5.56 -6.71
C GLU A 22 -2.53 6.27 -5.65
N ILE A 23 -1.46 5.62 -5.16
CA ILE A 23 -0.56 6.18 -4.15
C ILE A 23 0.01 7.53 -4.60
N LEU A 24 0.44 7.66 -5.86
CA LEU A 24 0.95 8.91 -6.41
C LEU A 24 -0.13 10.01 -6.43
N ILE A 25 -1.36 9.68 -6.82
CA ILE A 25 -2.47 10.63 -6.79
C ILE A 25 -2.77 11.07 -5.36
N SER A 26 -2.83 10.13 -4.41
CA SER A 26 -3.10 10.44 -3.00
C SER A 26 -2.00 11.34 -2.41
N LEU A 27 -0.73 11.07 -2.73
CA LEU A 27 0.41 11.92 -2.33
C LEU A 27 0.28 13.34 -2.88
N LEU A 28 -0.03 13.48 -4.17
CA LEU A 28 -0.20 14.80 -4.79
C LEU A 28 -1.42 15.54 -4.21
N THR A 29 -2.54 14.85 -3.99
CA THR A 29 -3.72 15.43 -3.34
C THR A 29 -3.40 15.93 -1.93
N SER A 30 -2.68 15.14 -1.13
CA SER A 30 -2.23 15.53 0.20
C SER A 30 -1.34 16.79 0.14
N ALA A 31 -0.35 16.81 -0.74
CA ALA A 31 0.55 17.94 -0.93
C ALA A 31 -0.18 19.23 -1.39
N LEU A 32 -1.22 19.10 -2.21
CA LEU A 32 -2.01 20.22 -2.71
C LEU A 32 -3.02 20.77 -1.68
N LEU A 33 -3.55 19.94 -0.80
CA LEU A 33 -4.52 20.37 0.20
C LEU A 33 -3.86 21.13 1.35
N ARG A 34 -2.89 20.49 2.03
CA ARG A 34 -2.30 21.01 3.28
C ARG A 34 -0.90 20.43 3.51
N PRO A 35 0.09 21.23 3.95
CA PRO A 35 1.46 20.77 4.24
C PRO A 35 1.58 19.62 5.25
N ASP A 36 0.61 19.45 6.15
CA ASP A 36 0.66 18.49 7.26
C ASP A 36 -0.43 17.39 7.19
N SER A 37 -0.85 17.00 5.98
CA SER A 37 -1.93 16.02 5.78
C SER A 37 -1.46 14.56 5.67
N THR A 38 -0.19 14.25 6.01
CA THR A 38 0.40 12.92 5.85
C THR A 38 -0.33 11.82 6.62
N LEU A 39 -0.86 12.10 7.81
CA LEU A 39 -1.64 11.12 8.57
C LEU A 39 -3.00 10.82 7.93
N GLU A 40 -3.64 11.83 7.34
CA GLU A 40 -4.91 11.67 6.62
C GLU A 40 -4.70 10.83 5.36
N LEU A 41 -3.60 11.07 4.63
CA LEU A 41 -3.16 10.25 3.50
C LEU A 41 -2.99 8.77 3.89
N LEU A 42 -2.24 8.49 4.97
CA LEU A 42 -1.99 7.11 5.40
C LEU A 42 -3.29 6.39 5.77
N ARG A 43 -4.20 7.07 6.48
CA ARG A 43 -5.53 6.53 6.82
C ARG A 43 -6.35 6.22 5.57
N GLY A 44 -6.38 7.12 4.59
CA GLY A 44 -7.13 6.91 3.36
C GLY A 44 -6.64 5.68 2.58
N LEU A 45 -5.32 5.46 2.54
CA LEU A 45 -4.75 4.26 1.92
C LEU A 45 -5.07 2.98 2.69
N GLU A 46 -5.11 3.02 4.02
CA GLU A 46 -5.54 1.88 4.86
C GLU A 46 -7.02 1.54 4.66
N GLU A 47 -7.88 2.55 4.58
CA GLU A 47 -9.32 2.39 4.32
C GLU A 47 -9.58 1.74 2.95
N GLU A 48 -8.83 2.14 1.92
CA GLU A 48 -8.95 1.55 0.58
C GLU A 48 -8.62 0.05 0.58
N VAL A 49 -7.61 -0.37 1.35
CA VAL A 49 -7.25 -1.78 1.52
C VAL A 49 -8.38 -2.54 2.22
N MET A 50 -8.93 -1.98 3.30
CA MET A 50 -9.97 -2.63 4.12
C MET A 50 -11.31 -2.78 3.39
N MET A 51 -11.73 -1.77 2.62
CA MET A 51 -13.00 -1.80 1.88
C MET A 51 -13.06 -2.93 0.85
N ARG A 52 -11.91 -3.35 0.30
CA ARG A 52 -11.87 -4.43 -0.70
C ARG A 52 -11.78 -5.82 -0.11
N ASP A 53 -11.11 -5.97 1.04
CA ASP A 53 -11.06 -7.24 1.77
C ASP A 53 -12.47 -7.68 2.23
N GLY A 54 -13.33 -6.72 2.60
CA GLY A 54 -14.72 -6.99 2.98
C GLY A 54 -15.70 -7.28 1.83
N ALA A 55 -15.26 -7.22 0.57
CA ALA A 55 -16.13 -7.38 -0.61
C ALA A 55 -16.12 -8.80 -1.22
N GLU A 56 -15.31 -9.72 -0.69
CA GLU A 56 -15.27 -11.11 -1.14
C GLU A 56 -16.32 -11.98 -0.42
N ASP A 57 -17.50 -12.12 -1.03
CA ASP A 57 -18.54 -13.06 -0.58
C ASP A 57 -18.04 -14.52 -0.76
N PRO A 58 -17.97 -15.36 0.31
CA PRO A 58 -17.43 -16.72 0.24
C PRO A 58 -18.37 -17.65 -0.53
N GLY A 59 -18.33 -17.57 -1.85
CA GLY A 59 -19.16 -18.41 -2.73
C GLY A 59 -19.16 -18.01 -4.21
N LEU A 60 -18.64 -16.83 -4.56
CA LEU A 60 -18.59 -16.38 -5.95
C LEU A 60 -17.23 -16.72 -6.58
N THR A 61 -17.24 -17.50 -7.66
CA THR A 61 -16.08 -17.62 -8.55
C THR A 61 -15.59 -16.23 -8.96
N PRO A 62 -14.31 -15.88 -8.75
CA PRO A 62 -13.80 -14.56 -9.07
C PRO A 62 -14.02 -14.26 -10.54
N SER A 63 -14.86 -13.25 -10.84
CA SER A 63 -14.90 -12.69 -12.18
C SER A 63 -13.59 -11.93 -12.44
N ALA A 64 -13.16 -11.83 -13.69
CA ALA A 64 -11.91 -11.14 -14.05
C ALA A 64 -11.85 -9.67 -13.55
N GLY A 65 -12.99 -9.05 -13.24
CA GLY A 65 -13.06 -7.72 -12.63
C GLY A 65 -12.75 -7.68 -11.13
N ILE A 66 -13.03 -8.75 -10.39
CA ILE A 66 -12.73 -8.86 -8.95
C ILE A 66 -11.26 -9.23 -8.73
N ALA A 67 -10.71 -10.13 -9.56
CA ALA A 67 -9.28 -10.46 -9.51
C ALA A 67 -8.38 -9.22 -9.73
N ARG A 68 -8.77 -8.32 -10.64
CA ARG A 68 -8.07 -7.03 -10.86
C ARG A 68 -8.15 -6.11 -9.63
N GLY A 69 -9.20 -6.24 -8.82
CA GLY A 69 -9.36 -5.51 -7.57
C GLY A 69 -8.42 -6.00 -6.47
N GLY A 70 -8.25 -7.31 -6.33
CA GLY A 70 -7.35 -7.93 -5.35
C GLY A 70 -5.90 -7.47 -5.52
N GLU A 71 -5.35 -7.61 -6.73
CA GLU A 71 -3.94 -7.29 -7.02
C GLU A 71 -3.57 -5.83 -6.71
N LYS A 72 -4.49 -4.88 -6.94
CA LYS A 72 -4.26 -3.48 -6.56
C LYS A 72 -4.20 -3.33 -5.04
N SER A 73 -5.16 -3.89 -4.31
CA SER A 73 -5.22 -3.74 -2.85
C SER A 73 -4.09 -4.45 -2.14
N ASP A 74 -3.69 -5.61 -2.63
CA ASP A 74 -2.55 -6.37 -2.10
C ASP A 74 -1.24 -5.60 -2.30
N GLU A 75 -1.04 -5.00 -3.47
CA GLU A 75 0.13 -4.16 -3.72
C GLU A 75 0.13 -2.89 -2.84
N ILE A 76 -1.02 -2.22 -2.65
CA ILE A 76 -1.12 -1.07 -1.72
C ILE A 76 -0.75 -1.50 -0.29
N ARG A 77 -1.30 -2.62 0.20
CA ARG A 77 -1.00 -3.17 1.52
C ARG A 77 0.49 -3.44 1.68
N HIS A 78 1.08 -4.15 0.71
CA HIS A 78 2.49 -4.50 0.72
C HIS A 78 3.41 -3.25 0.73
N ILE A 79 3.08 -2.22 -0.06
CA ILE A 79 3.81 -0.96 -0.06
C ILE A 79 3.71 -0.25 1.29
N LEU A 80 2.52 -0.18 1.89
CA LEU A 80 2.30 0.44 3.19
C LEU A 80 3.08 -0.27 4.30
N GLU A 81 3.02 -1.60 4.36
CA GLU A 81 3.76 -2.40 5.34
C GLU A 81 5.27 -2.22 5.19
N THR A 82 5.77 -2.25 3.95
CA THR A 82 7.19 -2.01 3.66
C THR A 82 7.62 -0.60 4.10
N ALA A 83 6.80 0.42 3.85
CA ALA A 83 7.07 1.78 4.26
C ALA A 83 7.09 1.93 5.79
N LYS A 84 6.13 1.33 6.50
CA LYS A 84 6.08 1.30 7.97
C LYS A 84 7.31 0.63 8.57
N ALA A 85 7.67 -0.56 8.06
CA ALA A 85 8.85 -1.29 8.52
C ALA A 85 10.15 -0.48 8.32
N ARG A 86 10.27 0.23 7.18
CA ARG A 86 11.40 1.12 6.92
C ARG A 86 11.42 2.31 7.87
N ALA A 87 10.28 2.95 8.13
CA ALA A 87 10.18 4.07 9.06
C ALA A 87 10.59 3.64 10.48
N ASP A 88 10.07 2.51 10.97
CA ASP A 88 10.40 1.98 12.28
C ASP A 88 11.90 1.67 12.42
N ALA A 89 12.51 1.10 11.38
CA ALA A 89 13.95 0.84 11.37
C ALA A 89 14.75 2.15 11.50
N LEU A 90 14.40 3.18 10.73
CA LEU A 90 15.05 4.48 10.78
C LEU A 90 14.89 5.16 12.14
N SER A 91 13.70 5.08 12.75
CA SER A 91 13.45 5.63 14.09
C SER A 91 14.30 4.94 15.16
N ARG A 92 14.42 3.60 15.13
CA ARG A 92 15.30 2.86 16.05
C ARG A 92 16.78 3.25 15.88
N HIS A 93 17.25 3.39 14.64
CA HIS A 93 18.61 3.85 14.37
C HIS A 93 18.87 5.26 14.93
N ALA A 94 17.93 6.20 14.74
CA ALA A 94 18.05 7.55 15.28
C ALA A 94 18.09 7.57 16.82
N GLN A 95 17.26 6.75 17.47
CA GLN A 95 17.24 6.63 18.94
C GLN A 95 18.55 6.04 19.49
N ALA A 96 19.10 5.01 18.85
CA ALA A 96 20.37 4.42 19.25
C ALA A 96 21.54 5.44 19.15
N HIS A 97 21.57 6.24 18.08
CA HIS A 97 22.55 7.32 17.93
C HIS A 97 22.41 8.39 19.02
N LYS A 98 21.19 8.76 19.39
CA LYS A 98 20.93 9.71 20.46
C LYS A 98 21.41 9.20 21.82
N ALA A 99 21.10 7.94 22.17
CA ALA A 99 21.50 7.34 23.44
C ALA A 99 23.03 7.25 23.60
N ALA A 100 23.75 6.93 22.51
CA ALA A 100 25.21 6.91 22.50
C ALA A 100 25.84 8.30 22.71
N ALA A 101 25.17 9.37 22.28
CA ALA A 101 25.63 10.75 22.49
C ALA A 101 25.37 11.27 23.92
N GLU A 102 24.42 10.69 24.65
CA GLU A 102 23.97 11.13 25.98
C GLU A 102 24.63 10.35 27.14
N THR A 103 25.52 9.39 26.87
CA THR A 103 26.24 8.64 27.93
C THR A 103 27.58 9.34 28.24
N PRO A 104 27.72 10.07 29.36
CA PRO A 104 28.99 10.67 29.75
C PRO A 104 29.96 9.60 30.30
N SER A 105 31.25 9.73 29.94
CA SER A 105 32.38 8.97 30.51
C SER A 105 32.56 9.21 32.00
#